data_AF-A0A844X8H2-F1
#
_entry.id   AF-A0A844X8H2-F1
#
_cell.length_a   1.000
_cell.length_b   1.000
_cell.length_c   1.000
_cell.angle_alpha   90.00
_cell.angle_beta   90.00
_cell.angle_gamma   90.00
#
_symmetry.space_group_name_H-M   'P 1'
#
loop_
_entity.id
_entity.type
_entity.pdbx_description
1 polymer ?
#
loop_
_entity_poly.entity_id
_entity_poly.type
_entity_poly.pdbx_seq_one_letter_code
_entity_poly.pdbx_strand_id
1 'polypeptide(L)' 'MKARYYKLTELHAKLDTALRREVNRRAPDQFKVMALKRRKLRVKDLLARIARLAMNQPQRA' A
#
# COMPACT_ATOMS: atom_id res chain seq x y z
N MET A 1 -18.05 -0.13 4.61
CA MET A 1 -16.85 0.66 4.23
C MET A 1 -15.53 0.19 4.88
N LYS A 2 -15.49 -0.24 6.16
CA LYS A 2 -14.22 -0.54 6.88
C LYS A 2 -13.42 -1.75 6.38
N ALA A 3 -14.07 -2.81 5.89
CA ALA A 3 -13.38 -4.05 5.49
C ALA A 3 -12.42 -3.85 4.29
N ARG A 4 -12.77 -2.96 3.35
CA ARG A 4 -11.93 -2.68 2.17
C ARG A 4 -10.68 -1.88 2.54
N TYR A 5 -10.81 -0.95 3.49
CA TYR A 5 -9.68 -0.19 4.03
C TYR A 5 -8.74 -1.10 4.84
N TYR A 6 -9.28 -1.94 5.72
CA TYR A 6 -8.50 -2.88 6.54
C TYR A 6 -7.65 -3.84 5.69
N LYS A 7 -8.26 -4.48 4.68
CA LYS A 7 -7.53 -5.37 3.75
C LYS A 7 -6.41 -4.63 3.00
N LEU A 8 -6.62 -3.36 2.68
CA LEU A 8 -5.65 -2.55 1.95
C LEU A 8 -4.46 -2.15 2.86
N THR A 9 -4.73 -1.86 4.13
CA THR A 9 -3.71 -1.60 5.15
C THR A 9 -2.90 -2.86 5.47
N GLU A 10 -3.55 -4.03 5.59
CA GLU A 10 -2.85 -5.31 5.73
C GLU A 10 -1.94 -5.61 4.53
N LEU A 11 -2.44 -5.38 3.30
CA LEU A 11 -1.65 -5.57 2.08
C LEU A 11 -0.43 -4.63 2.08
N HIS A 12 -0.62 -3.38 2.51
CA HIS A 12 0.47 -2.42 2.67
C HIS A 12 1.53 -2.93 3.67
N ALA A 13 1.10 -3.44 4.83
CA ALA A 13 2.01 -3.99 5.84
C ALA A 13 2.81 -5.19 5.28
N LYS A 14 2.13 -6.14 4.61
CA LYS A 14 2.78 -7.31 3.99
C LYS A 14 3.81 -6.91 2.93
N LEU A 15 3.49 -5.93 2.08
CA LEU A 15 4.42 -5.41 1.07
C LEU A 15 5.63 -4.73 1.71
N ASP A 16 5.45 -4.00 2.82
CA ASP A 16 6.55 -3.36 3.53
C ASP A 16 7.50 -4.40 4.16
N THR A 17 6.95 -5.43 4.79
CA THR A 17 7.74 -6.54 5.32
C THR A 17 8.49 -7.27 4.22
N ALA A 18 7.85 -7.56 3.09
CA ALA A 18 8.50 -8.20 1.94
C ALA A 18 9.63 -7.33 1.37
N LEU A 19 9.42 -6.02 1.27
CA LEU A 19 10.42 -5.07 0.80
C LEU A 19 11.64 -5.03 1.75
N ARG A 20 11.41 -4.94 3.07
CA ARG A 20 12.51 -4.96 4.05
C ARG A 20 13.29 -6.26 4.01
N ARG A 21 12.61 -7.41 3.87
CA ARG A 21 13.26 -8.72 3.75
C ARG A 21 14.13 -8.82 2.49
N GLU A 22 13.65 -8.31 1.36
CA GLU A 22 14.40 -8.35 0.10
C GLU A 22 15.59 -7.37 0.13
N VAL A 23 15.43 -6.18 0.71
CA VAL A 23 16.50 -5.18 0.85
C VAL A 23 17.59 -5.65 1.84
N ASN A 24 17.21 -6.31 2.93
CA ASN A 24 18.16 -6.83 3.93
C ASN A 24 18.82 -8.16 3.52
N ARG A 25 18.49 -8.70 2.35
CA ARG A 25 19.06 -9.95 1.85
C ARG A 25 20.52 -9.71 1.43
N ARG A 26 21.40 -10.70 1.66
CA ARG A 26 22.84 -10.64 1.32
C ARG A 26 23.12 -10.33 -0.17
N ALA A 27 22.21 -10.73 -1.05
CA ALA A 27 22.17 -10.36 -2.46
C ALA A 27 20.73 -9.95 -2.80
N PRO A 28 20.40 -8.64 -2.73
CA PRO A 28 19.06 -8.15 -2.98
C PRO A 28 18.77 -8.13 -4.49
N ASP A 29 17.64 -8.71 -4.88
CA ASP A 29 17.16 -8.58 -6.26
C ASP A 29 16.57 -7.18 -6.48
N GLN A 30 17.33 -6.33 -7.18
CA GLN A 30 16.94 -4.94 -7.47
C GLN A 30 15.63 -4.84 -8.27
N PHE A 31 15.37 -5.79 -9.19
CA PHE A 31 14.11 -5.81 -9.95
C PHE A 31 12.93 -6.13 -9.05
N LYS A 32 13.12 -7.07 -8.13
CA LYS A 32 12.10 -7.46 -7.15
C LYS A 32 11.84 -6.34 -6.13
N VAL A 33 12.88 -5.66 -5.66
CA VAL A 33 12.77 -4.45 -4.83
C VAL A 33 12.00 -3.35 -5.56
N MET A 34 12.33 -3.07 -6.83
CA MET A 34 11.61 -2.10 -7.67
C MET A 34 10.14 -2.48 -7.88
N ALA A 35 9.84 -3.76 -8.11
CA ALA A 35 8.47 -4.25 -8.24
C ALA A 35 7.67 -4.10 -6.94
N LEU A 36 8.29 -4.41 -5.79
CA LEU A 36 7.70 -4.24 -4.46
C LEU A 36 7.43 -2.76 -4.14
N LYS A 37 8.39 -1.87 -4.45
CA LYS A 37 8.20 -0.41 -4.31
C LYS A 37 7.06 0.12 -5.18
N ARG A 38 6.97 -0.30 -6.45
CA ARG A 38 5.87 0.09 -7.35
C ARG A 38 4.50 -0.39 -6.85
N ARG A 39 4.42 -1.64 -6.36
CA ARG A 39 3.19 -2.16 -5.73
C ARG A 39 2.82 -1.36 -4.50
N LYS A 40 3.78 -1.02 -3.64
CA LYS A 40 3.56 -0.18 -2.45
C LYS A 40 3.04 1.21 -2.83
N LEU A 41 3.63 1.84 -3.85
CA LEU A 41 3.19 3.16 -4.34
C LEU A 41 1.74 3.12 -4.81
N ARG A 42 1.38 2.13 -5.64
CA ARG A 42 0.00 1.96 -6.13
C ARG A 42 -1.02 1.77 -5.00
N VAL A 43 -0.65 1.03 -3.95
CA VAL A 43 -1.51 0.83 -2.77
C VAL A 43 -1.68 2.13 -1.98
N LYS A 44 -0.60 2.91 -1.80
CA LYS A 44 -0.64 4.23 -1.18
C LYS A 44 -1.55 5.19 -1.98
N ASP A 45 -1.45 5.18 -3.30
CA ASP A 45 -2.29 6.01 -4.17
C ASP A 45 -3.76 5.62 -4.10
N LEU A 46 -4.05 4.31 -4.02
CA LEU A 46 -5.41 3.81 -3.84
C LEU A 46 -5.99 4.20 -2.47
N LEU A 47 -5.19 4.08 -1.40
CA LEU A 47 -5.55 4.57 -0.06
C LEU A 47 -5.81 6.08 -0.07
N ALA A 48 -4.94 6.87 -0.70
CA ALA A 48 -5.11 8.32 -0.83
C ALA A 48 -6.36 8.68 -1.63
N ARG A 49 -6.69 7.92 -2.69
CA ARG A 49 -7.93 8.12 -3.45
C ARG A 49 -9.16 7.78 -2.61
N ILE A 50 -9.14 6.67 -1.86
CA ILE A 50 -10.24 6.32 -0.96
C ILE A 50 -10.40 7.35 0.16
N ALA A 51 -9.30 7.82 0.74
CA ALA A 51 -9.30 8.86 1.76
C ALA A 51 -9.87 10.18 1.21
N ARG A 52 -9.43 10.61 0.03
CA ARG A 52 -10.00 11.79 -0.65
C ARG A 52 -11.47 11.63 -0.97
N LEU A 53 -11.90 10.46 -1.45
CA LEU A 53 -13.32 10.18 -1.70
C LEU A 53 -14.14 10.17 -0.41
N ALA A 54 -13.58 9.70 0.70
CA ALA A 54 -14.22 9.77 2.01
C ALA A 54 -14.28 11.22 2.55
N MET A 55 -13.28 12.04 2.27
CA MET A 55 -13.22 13.45 2.67
C MET A 55 -14.08 14.38 1.79
N ASN A 56 -14.30 14.03 0.52
CA ASN A 56 -15.17 14.78 -0.42
C ASN A 56 -16.63 14.31 -0.42
N GLN A 57 -17.08 13.54 0.58
CA GLN A 57 -18.50 13.32 0.80
C GLN A 57 -19.05 14.53 1.59
N PRO A 58 -19.80 15.47 0.98
CA PRO A 58 -20.63 16.36 1.79
C PRO A 58 -21.58 15.45 2.57
N GLN A 59 -21.72 15.68 3.87
CA GLN A 59 -22.76 15.03 4.67
C GLN A 59 -24.08 15.21 3.91
N ARG A 60 -24.60 14.13 3.32
CA ARG A 60 -26.03 14.02 3.02
C ARG A 60 -26.70 13.86 4.37
N ALA A 61 -27.01 14.99 4.98
CA ALA A 61 -27.99 15.13 6.05
C ALA A 61 -29.14 15.97 5.49
#